data_AF-A0A519SKD0-F1
#
_entry.id   AF-A0A519SKD0-F1
#
_cell.length_a   1.000
_cell.length_b   1.000
_cell.length_c   1.000
_cell.angle_alpha   90.00
_cell.angle_beta   90.00
_cell.angle_gamma   90.00
#
_symmetry.space_group_name_H-M   'P 1'
#
loop_
_entity.id
_entity.type
_entity.pdbx_description
1 polymer ?
#
loop_
_entity_poly.entity_id
_entity_poly.type
_entity_poly.pdbx_seq_one_letter_code
_entity_poly.pdbx_strand_id
1 'polypeptide(L)'
;MSKPATTSPAENTQLKDIVAHAKEYGFVFQSSEIYDGLAAVYDYGPNGVELKNNLKRLWWEAMTQLHGNVVGLDAAIFMEPRTWEASGHVAGFNDPLIDNLDSKKRYRADVLLEEKAAEYEKAGDPARGAALT
;
A
#
# COMPACT_ATOMS: atom_id res chain seq x y z
N MET A 1 -15.48 -2.62 -40.89
CA MET A 1 -15.34 -1.60 -39.83
C MET A 1 -14.59 -2.24 -38.67
N SER A 2 -13.29 -1.95 -38.55
CA SER A 2 -12.43 -2.54 -37.52
C SER A 2 -12.72 -1.84 -36.19
N LYS A 3 -13.00 -2.59 -35.13
CA LYS A 3 -13.15 -2.03 -33.78
C LYS A 3 -11.85 -1.34 -33.36
N PRO A 4 -11.90 -0.15 -32.72
CA PRO A 4 -10.70 0.47 -32.19
C PRO A 4 -10.14 -0.43 -31.07
N ALA A 5 -8.83 -0.65 -31.11
CA ALA A 5 -8.12 -1.39 -30.08
C ALA A 5 -8.23 -0.62 -28.77
N THR A 6 -8.84 -1.24 -27.76
CA THR A 6 -8.81 -0.77 -26.38
C THR A 6 -7.36 -0.87 -25.93
N THR A 7 -6.65 0.25 -25.91
CA THR A 7 -5.35 0.35 -25.24
C THR A 7 -5.62 0.14 -23.75
N SER A 8 -5.39 -1.08 -23.28
CA SER A 8 -5.25 -1.37 -21.85
C SER A 8 -4.33 -0.29 -21.25
N PRO A 9 -4.66 0.27 -20.06
CA PRO A 9 -3.71 1.17 -19.40
C PRO A 9 -2.41 0.38 -19.29
N ALA A 10 -1.32 0.93 -19.82
CA ALA A 10 -0.02 0.30 -19.71
C ALA A 10 0.20 0.05 -18.22
N GLU A 11 0.02 -1.19 -17.75
CA GLU A 11 0.54 -1.60 -16.46
C GLU A 11 1.98 -1.12 -16.47
N ASN A 12 2.30 -0.23 -15.54
CA ASN A 12 3.50 0.57 -15.52
C ASN A 12 4.70 -0.37 -15.64
N THR A 13 5.21 -0.59 -16.87
CA THR A 13 6.15 -1.69 -17.16
C THR A 13 7.41 -1.51 -16.32
N GLN A 14 7.75 -0.24 -16.09
CA GLN A 14 8.77 0.22 -15.17
C GLN A 14 8.61 -0.30 -13.72
N LEU A 15 7.38 -0.39 -13.19
CA LEU A 15 7.17 -0.93 -11.83
C LEU A 15 7.45 -2.43 -11.80
N LYS A 16 7.05 -3.17 -12.84
CA LYS A 16 7.36 -4.61 -12.95
C LYS A 16 8.87 -4.84 -13.03
N ASP A 17 9.56 -3.99 -13.78
CA ASP A 17 11.03 -4.03 -13.90
C ASP A 17 11.71 -3.75 -12.55
N ILE A 18 11.20 -2.76 -11.79
CA ILE A 18 11.71 -2.44 -10.45
C ILE A 18 11.47 -3.61 -9.48
N VAL A 19 10.28 -4.21 -9.50
CA VAL A 19 9.96 -5.37 -8.64
C VAL A 19 10.85 -6.56 -8.97
N ALA A 20 11.05 -6.84 -10.27
CA ALA A 20 11.94 -7.90 -10.72
C ALA A 20 13.39 -7.65 -10.26
N HIS A 21 13.89 -6.42 -10.41
CA HIS A 21 15.21 -6.03 -9.93
C HIS A 21 15.33 -6.16 -8.40
N ALA A 22 14.35 -5.68 -7.65
CA ALA A 22 14.35 -5.76 -6.19
C ALA A 22 14.41 -7.22 -5.70
N LYS A 23 13.73 -8.13 -6.40
CA LYS A 23 13.79 -9.56 -6.10
C LYS A 23 15.13 -10.18 -6.49
N GLU A 24 15.58 -9.98 -7.73
CA GLU A 24 16.81 -10.57 -8.27
C GLU A 24 18.07 -10.15 -7.49
N TYR A 25 18.14 -8.89 -7.07
CA TYR A 25 19.30 -8.33 -6.40
C TYR A 25 19.19 -8.33 -4.87
N GLY A 26 18.24 -9.08 -4.30
CA GLY A 26 18.20 -9.30 -2.84
C GLY A 26 17.79 -8.08 -2.02
N PHE A 27 16.86 -7.28 -2.52
CA PHE A 27 16.24 -6.20 -1.74
C PHE A 27 15.00 -6.67 -0.98
N VAL A 28 13.98 -7.17 -1.68
CA VAL A 28 12.69 -7.54 -1.06
C VAL A 28 12.17 -8.83 -1.66
N PHE A 29 11.69 -9.72 -0.80
CA PHE A 29 11.09 -11.00 -1.16
C PHE A 29 9.68 -11.13 -0.59
N GLN A 30 8.83 -11.89 -1.28
CA GLN A 30 7.54 -12.27 -0.72
C GLN A 30 7.78 -13.13 0.53
N SER A 31 7.19 -12.77 1.66
CA SER A 31 7.42 -13.55 2.87
C SER A 31 6.77 -14.92 2.73
N SER A 32 7.47 -15.96 3.21
CA SER A 32 7.06 -17.37 3.07
C SER A 32 6.83 -17.81 1.62
N GLU A 33 7.60 -17.27 0.66
CA GLU A 33 7.42 -17.55 -0.78
C GLU A 33 7.38 -19.04 -1.14
N ILE A 34 8.16 -19.89 -0.46
CA ILE A 34 8.17 -21.35 -0.69
C ILE A 34 6.89 -22.06 -0.24
N TYR A 35 6.01 -21.36 0.46
CA TYR A 35 4.71 -21.81 0.96
C TYR A 35 3.56 -20.95 0.40
N ASP A 36 3.64 -20.59 -0.88
CA ASP A 36 2.70 -19.73 -1.62
C ASP A 36 2.65 -18.25 -1.19
N GLY A 37 3.42 -17.89 -0.16
CA GLY A 37 3.55 -16.53 0.33
C GLY A 37 2.37 -16.03 1.16
N LEU A 38 2.62 -14.99 1.96
CA LEU A 38 1.57 -14.30 2.72
C LEU A 38 1.32 -12.89 2.17
N ALA A 39 0.14 -12.66 1.60
CA ALA A 39 -0.22 -11.38 1.00
C ALA A 39 0.08 -10.19 1.91
N ALA A 40 0.68 -9.14 1.33
CA ALA A 40 1.11 -7.91 2.01
C ALA A 40 2.22 -8.07 3.08
N VAL A 41 2.87 -9.24 3.18
CA VAL A 41 4.01 -9.47 4.08
C VAL A 41 5.26 -9.78 3.28
N TYR A 42 6.38 -9.11 3.61
CA TYR A 42 7.62 -9.15 2.86
C TYR A 42 8.85 -9.23 3.75
N ASP A 43 9.87 -9.93 3.26
CA ASP A 43 11.16 -10.07 3.91
C ASP A 43 12.24 -9.25 3.18
N TYR A 44 13.08 -8.57 3.95
CA TYR A 44 14.18 -7.77 3.40
C TYR A 44 15.44 -8.65 3.23
N GLY A 45 15.97 -8.72 2.02
CA GLY A 45 17.21 -9.41 1.70
C GLY A 45 18.47 -8.62 2.13
N PRO A 46 19.67 -9.11 1.79
CA PRO A 46 20.94 -8.49 2.22
C PRO A 46 21.07 -7.02 1.80
N ASN A 47 20.75 -6.67 0.55
CA ASN A 47 20.82 -5.28 0.09
C ASN A 47 19.66 -4.45 0.64
N GLY A 48 18.49 -5.08 0.84
CA GLY A 48 17.31 -4.41 1.37
C GLY A 48 17.44 -4.02 2.84
N VAL A 49 18.04 -4.87 3.67
CA VAL A 49 18.24 -4.57 5.09
C VAL A 49 19.24 -3.42 5.27
N GLU A 50 20.33 -3.42 4.48
CA GLU A 50 21.31 -2.32 4.47
C GLU A 50 20.68 -1.01 4.00
N LEU A 51 19.93 -1.02 2.90
CA LEU A 51 19.22 0.15 2.41
C LEU A 51 18.24 0.70 3.46
N LYS A 52 17.42 -0.17 4.06
CA LYS A 52 16.45 0.19 5.10
C LYS A 52 17.15 0.80 6.32
N ASN A 53 18.24 0.21 6.79
CA ASN A 53 18.97 0.69 7.95
C ASN A 53 19.66 2.03 7.67
N ASN A 54 20.24 2.21 6.48
CA ASN A 54 20.83 3.47 6.05
C ASN A 54 19.80 4.60 6.01
N LEU A 55 18.63 4.33 5.45
CA LEU A 55 17.54 5.31 5.39
C LEU A 55 17.02 5.68 6.79
N LYS A 56 16.82 4.67 7.66
CA LYS A 56 16.41 4.90 9.06
C LYS A 56 17.42 5.78 9.81
N ARG A 57 18.72 5.50 9.67
CA ARG A 57 19.79 6.29 10.30
C ARG A 57 19.76 7.74 9.80
N LEU A 58 19.73 7.93 8.49
CA LEU A 58 19.68 9.26 7.89
C LEU A 58 18.48 10.07 8.40
N TRP A 59 17.30 9.45 8.43
CA TRP A 59 16.10 10.08 8.94
C TRP A 59 16.19 10.41 10.43
N TRP A 60 16.71 9.48 11.25
CA TRP A 60 16.88 9.70 12.68
C TRP A 60 17.81 10.88 12.97
N GLU A 61 18.96 10.95 12.31
CA GLU A 61 19.90 12.06 12.42
C GLU A 61 19.25 13.37 12.01
N ALA A 62 18.59 13.40 10.85
CA ALA A 62 17.91 14.58 10.34
C ALA A 62 16.85 15.10 11.32
N MET A 63 16.04 14.21 11.89
CA MET A 63 14.96 14.61 12.78
C MET A 63 15.45 14.99 14.18
N THR A 64 16.31 14.18 14.80
CA THR A 64 16.65 14.34 16.23
C THR A 64 17.89 15.19 16.49
N GLN A 65 18.82 15.30 15.54
CA GLN A 65 20.09 16.02 15.74
C GLN A 65 20.11 17.39 15.06
N LEU A 66 19.31 17.58 14.00
CA LEU A 66 19.25 18.85 13.27
C LEU A 66 18.05 19.73 13.68
N HIS A 67 17.19 19.25 14.58
CA HIS A 67 16.05 20.02 15.11
C HIS A 67 16.14 20.11 16.64
N GLY A 68 16.01 21.33 17.18
CA GLY A 68 16.14 21.56 18.63
C GLY A 68 14.95 21.10 19.49
N ASN A 69 13.86 20.64 18.87
CA ASN A 69 12.58 20.33 19.53
C ASN A 69 12.06 18.91 19.22
N VAL A 70 12.91 18.02 18.72
CA VAL A 70 12.54 16.63 18.41
C VAL A 70 13.41 15.70 19.25
N VAL A 71 12.78 14.77 19.97
CA VAL A 71 13.47 13.82 20.84
C VAL A 71 13.18 12.38 20.40
N GLY A 72 14.18 11.51 20.55
CA GLY A 72 14.03 10.09 20.29
C GLY A 72 13.22 9.39 21.38
N LEU A 73 12.36 8.46 20.97
CA LEU A 73 11.56 7.61 21.86
C LEU A 73 11.46 6.21 21.22
N ASP A 74 11.57 5.17 22.05
CA ASP A 74 11.29 3.79 21.66
C ASP A 74 10.19 3.23 22.57
N ALA A 75 9.06 2.85 21.97
CA ALA A 75 7.85 2.46 22.68
C ALA A 75 7.47 1.02 22.34
N ALA A 76 6.82 0.34 23.28
CA ALA A 76 6.36 -1.03 23.08
C ALA A 76 5.24 -1.11 22.01
N ILE A 77 5.24 -2.18 21.21
CA ILE A 77 4.19 -2.46 20.22
C ILE A 77 2.88 -2.84 20.91
N PHE A 78 2.95 -3.65 21.98
CA PHE A 78 1.78 -4.00 22.77
C PHE A 78 1.43 -2.87 23.75
N MET A 79 0.19 -2.40 23.68
CA MET A 79 -0.33 -1.30 24.49
C MET A 79 -1.62 -1.71 25.20
N GLU A 80 -1.93 -1.03 26.30
CA GLU A 80 -3.18 -1.22 27.04
C GLU A 80 -4.38 -0.73 26.17
N PRO A 81 -5.50 -1.49 26.11
CA PRO A 81 -6.60 -1.21 25.19
C PRO A 81 -7.20 0.20 25.21
N ARG A 82 -7.28 0.84 26.39
CA ARG A 82 -7.83 2.20 26.53
C ARG A 82 -6.99 3.23 25.79
N THR A 83 -5.73 2.95 25.49
CA THR A 83 -4.90 3.80 24.63
C THR A 83 -5.48 3.92 23.22
N TRP A 84 -5.97 2.81 22.66
CA TRP A 84 -6.60 2.76 21.34
C TRP A 84 -8.01 3.37 21.34
N GLU A 85 -8.73 3.24 22.45
CA GLU A 85 -10.02 3.89 22.65
C GLU A 85 -9.87 5.41 22.75
N ALA A 86 -8.97 5.89 23.62
CA ALA A 86 -8.75 7.31 23.85
C ALA A 86 -8.20 8.04 22.61
N SER A 87 -7.39 7.36 21.79
CA SER A 87 -6.92 7.90 20.51
C SER A 87 -7.96 7.81 19.39
N GLY A 88 -9.10 7.15 19.61
CA GLY A 88 -10.18 7.00 18.64
C GLY A 88 -9.97 5.89 17.59
N HIS A 89 -8.85 5.16 17.63
CA HIS A 89 -8.55 4.09 16.66
C HIS A 89 -9.62 3.01 16.65
N VAL A 90 -10.16 2.64 17.81
CA VAL A 90 -11.21 1.60 17.91
C VAL A 90 -12.48 1.97 17.13
N ALA A 91 -12.84 3.26 17.10
CA ALA A 91 -14.04 3.73 16.42
C ALA A 91 -13.77 4.14 14.95
N GLY A 92 -12.58 4.66 14.66
CA GLY A 92 -12.29 5.32 13.39
C GLY A 92 -11.37 4.56 12.42
N PHE A 93 -10.60 3.58 12.88
CA PHE A 93 -9.63 2.89 12.03
C PHE A 93 -10.24 1.63 11.39
N ASN A 94 -11.15 1.84 10.45
CA ASN A 94 -11.77 0.78 9.65
C ASN A 94 -11.99 1.24 8.20
N ASP A 95 -11.82 0.32 7.26
CA ASP A 95 -12.15 0.51 5.85
C ASP A 95 -13.49 -0.17 5.54
N PRO A 96 -14.43 0.49 4.83
CA PRO A 96 -15.70 -0.12 4.45
C PRO A 96 -15.48 -1.27 3.46
N LEU A 97 -15.95 -2.46 3.81
CA LEU A 97 -15.85 -3.67 3.00
C LEU A 97 -17.23 -4.09 2.47
N ILE A 98 -17.28 -4.53 1.22
CA ILE A 98 -18.45 -5.09 0.56
C ILE A 98 -18.18 -6.58 0.29
N ASP A 99 -19.12 -7.42 0.72
CA ASP A 99 -19.08 -8.86 0.50
C ASP A 99 -19.87 -9.24 -0.76
N ASN A 100 -19.25 -10.00 -1.65
CA ASN A 100 -19.96 -10.67 -2.74
C ASN A 100 -20.41 -12.06 -2.25
N LEU A 101 -21.72 -12.27 -2.14
CA LEU A 101 -22.29 -13.50 -1.59
C LEU A 101 -22.07 -14.74 -2.47
N ASP A 102 -21.88 -14.55 -3.78
CA ASP A 102 -21.66 -15.64 -4.73
C ASP A 102 -20.19 -16.08 -4.73
N SER A 103 -19.26 -15.13 -4.77
CA SER A 103 -17.82 -15.41 -4.81
C SER A 103 -17.18 -15.55 -3.43
N LYS A 104 -17.88 -15.13 -2.36
CA LYS A 104 -17.40 -15.03 -0.98
C LYS A 104 -16.13 -14.18 -0.81
N LYS A 105 -15.88 -13.28 -1.76
CA LYS A 105 -14.76 -12.33 -1.71
C LYS A 105 -15.20 -11.02 -1.07
N ARG A 106 -14.27 -10.40 -0.35
CA ARG A 106 -14.42 -9.07 0.24
C ARG A 106 -13.70 -8.05 -0.62
N TYR A 107 -14.35 -6.92 -0.87
CA TYR A 107 -13.80 -5.82 -1.64
C TYR A 107 -13.85 -4.54 -0.83
N ARG A 108 -12.82 -3.72 -0.98
CA ARG A 108 -12.78 -2.37 -0.44
C ARG A 108 -13.73 -1.47 -1.23
N ALA A 109 -14.70 -0.86 -0.56
CA ALA A 109 -15.76 -0.10 -1.21
C ALA A 109 -15.22 1.13 -1.94
N ASP A 110 -14.25 1.81 -1.34
CA ASP A 110 -13.53 2.94 -1.93
C ASP A 110 -12.82 2.55 -3.23
N VAL A 111 -12.07 1.45 -3.23
CA VAL A 111 -11.37 0.94 -4.43
C VAL A 111 -12.36 0.64 -5.55
N LEU A 112 -13.50 0.02 -5.25
CA LEU A 112 -14.53 -0.27 -6.26
C LEU A 112 -15.12 1.01 -6.87
N LEU A 113 -15.35 2.04 -6.05
CA LEU A 113 -15.87 3.33 -6.51
C LEU A 113 -14.83 4.07 -7.35
N GLU A 114 -13.57 4.09 -6.91
CA GLU A 114 -12.45 4.69 -7.65
C GLU A 114 -12.24 4.00 -9.01
N GLU A 115 -12.24 2.67 -9.05
CA GLU A 115 -12.13 1.90 -10.30
C GLU A 115 -13.27 2.24 -11.26
N LYS A 116 -14.50 2.35 -10.74
CA LYS A 116 -15.68 2.71 -11.54
C LYS A 116 -15.62 4.16 -12.02
N ALA A 117 -15.16 5.09 -11.19
CA ALA A 117 -14.96 6.48 -11.55
C ALA A 117 -13.94 6.61 -12.69
N ALA A 118 -12.80 5.91 -12.57
CA ALA A 118 -11.78 5.88 -13.61
C ALA A 118 -12.28 5.24 -14.93
N GLU A 119 -13.19 4.28 -14.87
CA GLU A 119 -13.86 3.72 -16.06
C GLU A 119 -14.72 4.77 -16.76
N TYR A 120 -15.50 5.56 -16.01
CA TYR A 120 -16.34 6.63 -16.57
C TYR A 120 -15.50 7.76 -17.17
N GLU A 121 -14.40 8.14 -16.53
CA GLU A 121 -13.45 9.11 -17.09
C GLU A 121 -12.85 8.62 -18.42
N LYS A 122 -12.42 7.35 -18.50
CA LYS A 122 -11.92 6.74 -19.74
C LYS A 122 -12.98 6.63 -20.83
N ALA A 123 -14.24 6.46 -20.45
CA ALA A 123 -15.39 6.44 -21.36
C ALA A 123 -15.81 7.84 -21.84
N GLY A 124 -15.18 8.91 -21.35
CA GLY A 124 -15.45 10.29 -21.75
C GLY A 124 -16.56 10.99 -20.95
N ASP A 125 -16.96 10.44 -19.79
CA ASP A 125 -17.96 11.00 -18.89
C ASP A 125 -17.37 11.30 -17.50
N PRO A 126 -16.52 12.35 -17.38
CA PRO A 126 -15.88 12.69 -16.12
C PRO A 126 -16.86 13.19 -15.05
N ALA A 127 -18.01 13.73 -15.46
CA ALA A 127 -19.04 14.21 -14.53
C ALA A 127 -19.65 13.05 -13.73
N ARG A 128 -19.83 11.89 -14.36
CA ARG A 128 -20.31 10.67 -13.70
C ARG A 128 -19.24 10.01 -12.83
N GLY A 129 -17.97 10.12 -13.20
CA GLY A 129 -16.85 9.69 -12.36
C GLY A 129 -16.78 10.49 -11.04
N ALA A 130 -16.86 11.82 -11.14
CA ALA A 130 -16.84 12.73 -9.99
C ALA A 130 -18.06 12.62 -9.06
N ALA A 131 -19.13 11.92 -9.47
CA ALA A 131 -20.30 11.68 -8.64
C ALA A 131 -20.16 10.44 -7.74
N LEU A 132 -19.10 9.63 -7.94
CA LEU A 132 -18.84 8.39 -7.20
C LEU A 132 -17.70 8.52 -6.18
N THR A 133 -16.91 9.58 -6.29
CA THR A 133 -15.83 9.97 -5.37
C THR A 133 -16.27 11.12 -4.47
#